data_AF-A0A246NC46-F1
#
_entry.id   AF-A0A246NC46-F1
#
_cell.length_a   1.000
_cell.length_b   1.000
_cell.length_c   1.000
_cell.angle_alpha   90.00
_cell.angle_beta   90.00
_cell.angle_gamma   90.00
#
_symmetry.space_group_name_H-M   'P 1'
#
loop_
_entity.id
_entity.type
_entity.pdbx_description
1 polymer ?
#
loop_
_entity_poly.entity_id
_entity_poly.type
_entity_poly.pdbx_seq_one_letter_code
_entity_poly.pdbx_strand_id
1 'polypeptide(L)'
;MHYLSPAISQLTLNIGAETLRYSHGPVITQALHWPAGGLHAAVRMTGQRLPSSAMPDLTFDGAWAVLRWLDSAKRVSTSQRGEGQIYQWSLGGKPVELEIAGLDNGKHTLQEILRDMRCPG
;
A
#
# COMPACT_ATOMS: atom_id res chain seq x y z
N MET A 1 0.63 -3.96 9.35
CA MET A 1 0.11 -2.60 9.65
C MET A 1 1.08 -1.90 10.59
N HIS A 2 1.63 -0.72 10.22
CA HIS A 2 2.59 0.00 11.07
C HIS A 2 1.90 1.05 11.93
N TYR A 3 1.06 1.90 11.33
CA TYR A 3 0.29 2.90 12.05
C TYR A 3 -0.99 3.28 11.30
N LEU A 4 -2.09 3.46 12.04
CA LEU A 4 -3.35 3.99 11.53
C LEU A 4 -3.76 5.19 12.39
N SER A 5 -4.09 6.33 11.77
CA SER A 5 -4.61 7.47 12.52
C SER A 5 -5.89 7.08 13.31
N PRO A 6 -6.03 7.45 14.60
CA PRO A 6 -7.24 7.18 15.38
C PRO A 6 -8.51 7.81 14.80
N ALA A 7 -8.37 8.83 13.94
CA ALA A 7 -9.49 9.44 13.24
C ALA A 7 -10.08 8.53 12.13
N ILE A 8 -9.34 7.49 11.72
CA ILE A 8 -9.77 6.47 10.76
C ILE A 8 -10.17 5.24 11.59
N SER A 9 -11.46 4.90 11.62
CA SER A 9 -11.98 3.78 12.41
C SER A 9 -11.70 2.42 11.76
N GLN A 10 -11.66 2.39 10.43
CA GLN A 10 -11.35 1.19 9.65
C GLN A 10 -10.62 1.58 8.36
N LEU A 11 -9.57 0.84 8.04
CA LEU A 11 -8.92 0.83 6.74
C LEU A 11 -9.35 -0.41 5.98
N THR A 12 -9.64 -0.27 4.69
CA THR A 12 -9.78 -1.40 3.76
C THR A 12 -8.87 -1.15 2.55
N LEU A 13 -8.03 -2.14 2.25
CA LEU A 13 -7.14 -2.15 1.10
C LEU A 13 -7.49 -3.37 0.25
N ASN A 14 -7.88 -3.14 -0.99
CA ASN A 14 -8.19 -4.18 -1.96
C ASN A 14 -7.09 -4.18 -3.03
N ILE A 15 -6.54 -5.36 -3.33
CA ILE A 15 -5.57 -5.55 -4.40
C ILE A 15 -5.95 -6.82 -5.16
N GLY A 16 -6.47 -6.67 -6.38
CA GLY A 16 -7.04 -7.80 -7.13
C GLY A 16 -8.17 -8.48 -6.35
N ALA A 17 -8.03 -9.77 -6.06
CA ALA A 17 -9.00 -10.55 -5.27
C ALA A 17 -8.74 -10.48 -3.75
N GLU A 18 -7.61 -9.93 -3.32
CA GLU A 18 -7.23 -9.89 -1.92
C GLU A 18 -7.76 -8.63 -1.24
N THR A 19 -8.26 -8.78 -0.01
CA THR A 19 -8.76 -7.68 0.81
C THR A 19 -8.10 -7.74 2.19
N LEU A 20 -7.45 -6.63 2.57
CA LEU A 20 -6.96 -6.35 3.91
C LEU A 20 -7.93 -5.40 4.60
N ARG A 21 -8.42 -5.76 5.79
CA ARG A 21 -9.25 -4.89 6.64
C ARG A 21 -8.61 -4.77 8.01
N TYR A 22 -8.48 -3.54 8.50
CA TYR A 22 -7.88 -3.26 9.80
C TYR A 22 -8.62 -2.16 10.56
N SER A 23 -8.92 -2.41 11.83
CA SER A 23 -9.70 -1.51 12.70
C SER A 23 -9.08 -1.42 14.10
N HIS A 24 -7.85 -0.91 14.20
CA HIS A 24 -7.09 -0.75 15.47
C HIS A 24 -6.96 -2.04 16.29
N GLY A 25 -6.90 -3.19 15.61
CA GLY A 25 -6.65 -4.49 16.22
C GLY A 25 -5.15 -4.80 16.35
N PRO A 26 -4.80 -6.06 16.70
CA PRO A 26 -3.43 -6.54 16.62
C PRO A 26 -2.82 -6.33 15.23
N VAL A 27 -1.52 -6.11 15.16
CA VAL A 27 -0.82 -6.00 13.87
C VAL A 27 -1.01 -7.30 13.09
N ILE A 28 -1.53 -7.19 11.87
CA ILE A 28 -1.68 -8.29 10.93
C ILE A 28 -0.71 -8.15 9.75
N THR A 29 -0.25 -9.31 9.27
CA THR A 29 0.54 -9.47 8.05
C THR A 29 -0.30 -10.26 7.06
N GLN A 30 -0.36 -9.78 5.83
CA GLN A 30 -1.05 -10.47 4.73
C GLN A 30 -0.07 -10.56 3.56
N ALA A 31 0.15 -11.79 3.07
CA ALA A 31 0.92 -12.00 1.86
C ALA A 31 0.06 -11.59 0.66
N LEU A 32 0.65 -10.81 -0.24
CA LEU A 32 0.03 -10.36 -1.48
C LEU A 32 0.76 -10.97 -2.67
N HIS A 33 0.00 -11.50 -3.62
CA HIS A 33 0.54 -11.88 -4.92
C HIS A 33 0.24 -10.81 -5.97
N TRP A 34 1.28 -10.34 -6.67
CA TRP A 34 1.14 -9.44 -7.81
C TRP A 34 1.97 -9.99 -8.98
N PRO A 35 1.49 -9.91 -10.24
CA PRO A 35 0.27 -9.23 -10.70
C PRO A 35 -1.03 -10.00 -10.41
N ALA A 36 -1.91 -9.41 -9.61
CA ALA A 36 -3.25 -9.94 -9.37
C ALA A 36 -4.26 -9.34 -10.37
N GLY A 37 -4.87 -10.15 -11.21
CA GLY A 37 -5.98 -9.71 -12.09
C GLY A 37 -5.58 -9.14 -13.46
N GLY A 38 -4.30 -9.17 -13.83
CA GLY A 38 -3.83 -8.80 -15.18
C GLY A 38 -4.21 -7.36 -15.58
N LEU A 39 -4.79 -7.17 -16.77
CA LEU A 39 -5.19 -5.85 -17.28
C LEU A 39 -6.31 -5.19 -16.44
N HIS A 40 -7.06 -5.96 -15.65
CA HIS A 40 -8.12 -5.48 -14.77
C HIS A 40 -7.69 -5.39 -13.31
N ALA A 41 -6.39 -5.50 -13.04
CA ALA A 41 -5.85 -5.29 -11.69
C ALA A 41 -6.26 -3.90 -11.20
N ALA A 42 -6.67 -3.80 -9.94
CA ALA A 42 -6.94 -2.51 -9.30
C ALA A 42 -6.44 -2.56 -7.86
N VAL A 43 -5.99 -1.39 -7.38
CA VAL A 43 -5.70 -1.15 -5.98
C VAL A 43 -6.65 -0.09 -5.48
N ARG A 44 -7.41 -0.40 -4.43
CA ARG A 44 -8.32 0.54 -3.78
C ARG A 44 -8.08 0.58 -2.28
N MET A 45 -7.63 1.72 -1.78
CA MET A 45 -7.44 1.99 -0.37
C MET A 45 -8.48 3.00 0.12
N THR A 46 -9.33 2.57 1.05
CA THR A 46 -10.46 3.34 1.57
C THR A 46 -10.37 3.45 3.09
N GLY A 47 -10.78 4.59 3.63
CA GLY A 47 -10.86 4.83 5.07
C GLY A 47 -12.28 5.18 5.49
N GLN A 48 -12.68 4.71 6.67
CA GLN A 48 -13.94 5.09 7.31
C GLN A 48 -13.68 5.93 8.55
N ARG A 49 -14.54 6.91 8.84
CA ARG A 49 -14.58 7.65 10.11
C ARG A 49 -15.88 7.40 10.84
N LEU A 50 -15.87 7.52 12.16
CA LEU A 50 -17.10 7.56 12.96
C LEU A 50 -17.85 8.91 12.75
N PRO A 51 -19.20 8.91 12.67
CA PRO A 51 -20.08 7.77 12.89
C PRO A 51 -20.24 6.80 11.71
N SER A 52 -19.82 7.12 10.47
CA SER A 52 -19.60 6.16 9.33
C SER A 52 -19.38 6.88 7.99
N SER A 53 -18.73 8.06 7.99
CA SER A 53 -18.46 8.76 6.72
C SER A 53 -17.26 8.13 6.00
N ALA A 54 -17.43 7.77 4.73
CA ALA A 54 -16.30 7.42 3.87
C ALA A 54 -15.36 8.62 3.71
N MET A 55 -14.05 8.33 3.69
CA MET A 55 -13.03 9.31 3.34
C MET A 55 -12.74 9.25 1.83
N PRO A 56 -12.06 10.25 1.25
CA PRO A 56 -11.58 10.14 -0.12
C PRO A 56 -10.70 8.90 -0.29
N ASP A 57 -11.00 8.09 -1.29
CA ASP A 57 -10.31 6.85 -1.60
C ASP A 57 -9.06 7.11 -2.45
N LEU A 58 -8.06 6.24 -2.33
CA LEU A 58 -6.99 6.11 -3.31
C LEU A 58 -7.29 4.91 -4.21
N THR A 59 -7.44 5.16 -5.51
CA THR A 59 -7.73 4.10 -6.50
C THR A 59 -6.74 4.17 -7.66
N PHE A 60 -6.22 3.01 -8.06
CA PHE A 60 -5.30 2.86 -9.18
C PHE A 60 -5.71 1.64 -10.00
N ASP A 61 -5.84 1.79 -11.33
CA ASP A 61 -6.32 0.71 -12.22
C ASP A 61 -5.28 0.22 -13.24
N GLY A 62 -5.42 -1.01 -13.70
CA GLY A 62 -4.55 -1.64 -14.67
C GLY A 62 -3.40 -2.44 -14.06
N ALA A 63 -2.70 -3.19 -14.91
CA ALA A 63 -1.67 -4.16 -14.51
C ALA A 63 -0.59 -3.60 -13.56
N TRP A 64 -0.31 -2.30 -13.64
CA TRP A 64 0.72 -1.61 -12.85
C TRP A 64 0.17 -0.84 -11.64
N ALA A 65 -1.09 -1.09 -11.24
CA ALA A 65 -1.76 -0.40 -10.15
C ALA A 65 -1.01 -0.46 -8.81
N VAL A 66 -0.43 -1.61 -8.46
CA VAL A 66 0.34 -1.77 -7.20
C VAL A 66 1.56 -0.87 -7.19
N LEU A 67 2.32 -0.80 -8.28
CA LEU A 67 3.49 0.08 -8.34
C LEU A 67 3.10 1.54 -8.22
N ARG A 68 2.07 1.98 -8.97
CA ARG A 68 1.62 3.37 -8.90
C ARG A 68 1.06 3.73 -7.52
N TRP A 69 0.41 2.78 -6.85
CA TRP A 69 -0.03 2.96 -5.47
C TRP A 69 1.16 3.13 -4.52
N LEU A 70 2.20 2.29 -4.64
CA LEU A 70 3.43 2.42 -3.86
C LEU A 70 4.14 3.75 -4.13
N ASP A 71 4.23 4.16 -5.40
CA ASP A 71 4.81 5.44 -5.84
C ASP A 71 4.03 6.65 -5.31
N SER A 72 2.72 6.49 -5.04
CA SER A 72 1.88 7.55 -4.48
C SER A 72 2.08 7.79 -2.98
N ALA A 73 2.89 6.97 -2.31
CA ALA A 73 3.22 7.18 -0.90
C ALA A 73 3.90 8.54 -0.72
N LYS A 74 3.45 9.30 0.29
CA LYS A 74 4.00 10.62 0.62
C LYS A 74 5.39 10.54 1.22
N ARG A 75 5.69 9.44 1.90
CA ARG A 75 6.96 9.19 2.58
C ARG A 75 7.25 7.70 2.58
N VAL A 76 8.52 7.37 2.37
CA VAL A 76 9.06 6.02 2.46
C VAL A 76 10.25 6.06 3.41
N SER A 77 10.30 5.15 4.37
CA SER A 77 11.41 5.02 5.31
C SER A 77 11.73 3.56 5.60
N THR A 78 12.95 3.26 6.00
CA THR A 78 13.36 1.89 6.36
C THR A 78 12.73 1.47 7.69
N SER A 79 12.25 0.23 7.77
CA SER A 79 11.80 -0.35 9.04
C SER A 79 12.97 -0.56 9.99
N GLN A 80 12.78 -0.26 11.28
CA GLN A 80 13.80 -0.50 12.31
C GLN A 80 14.10 -1.99 12.52
N ARG A 81 13.19 -2.88 12.11
CA ARG A 81 13.39 -4.34 12.19
C ARG A 81 14.18 -4.91 11.01
N GLY A 82 14.47 -4.10 9.99
CA GLY A 82 15.29 -4.50 8.84
C GLY A 82 14.60 -5.38 7.80
N GLU A 83 13.33 -5.74 8.00
CA GLU A 83 12.62 -6.70 7.14
C GLU A 83 11.72 -6.04 6.08
N GLY A 84 11.71 -4.70 5.97
CA GLY A 84 10.90 -4.00 4.98
C GLY A 84 10.98 -2.48 5.02
N GLN A 85 10.11 -1.85 4.23
CA GLN A 85 9.96 -0.40 4.14
C GLN A 85 8.59 0.04 4.67
N ILE A 86 8.57 1.18 5.34
CA ILE A 86 7.36 1.84 5.84
C ILE A 86 6.93 2.87 4.81
N TYR A 87 5.73 2.67 4.27
CA TYR A 87 5.09 3.55 3.31
C TYR A 87 3.97 4.33 3.99
N GLN A 88 3.98 5.66 3.84
CA GLN A 88 2.95 6.53 4.38
C GLN A 88 2.05 7.12 3.28
N TRP A 89 0.74 6.97 3.44
CA TRP A 89 -0.27 7.68 2.66
C TRP A 89 -1.09 8.63 3.53
N SER A 90 -1.99 9.37 2.88
CA SER A 90 -2.94 10.25 3.55
C SER A 90 -4.35 10.02 3.00
N LEU A 91 -5.27 9.58 3.86
CA LEU A 91 -6.69 9.49 3.56
C LEU A 91 -7.40 10.65 4.24
N GLY A 92 -8.05 11.52 3.47
CA GLY A 92 -8.70 12.74 3.99
C GLY A 92 -7.85 13.54 4.98
N GLY A 93 -6.56 13.71 4.67
CA GLY A 93 -5.61 14.45 5.51
C GLY A 93 -5.09 13.67 6.73
N LYS A 94 -5.48 12.41 6.93
CA LYS A 94 -5.06 11.57 8.05
C LYS A 94 -4.04 10.51 7.61
N PRO A 95 -2.95 10.34 8.36
CA PRO A 95 -1.88 9.41 8.00
C PRO A 95 -2.31 7.94 8.12
N VAL A 96 -1.80 7.13 7.20
CA VAL A 96 -1.85 5.67 7.21
C VAL A 96 -0.46 5.17 6.86
N GLU A 97 0.12 4.28 7.67
CA GLU A 97 1.44 3.71 7.45
C GLU A 97 1.38 2.18 7.39
N LEU A 98 1.84 1.62 6.28
CA LEU A 98 1.99 0.18 6.10
C LEU A 98 3.47 -0.16 6.00
N GLU A 99 3.88 -1.17 6.74
CA GLU A 99 5.15 -1.83 6.52
C GLU A 99 4.96 -2.88 5.43
N ILE A 100 5.82 -2.82 4.40
CA ILE A 100 5.79 -3.71 3.25
C ILE A 100 7.18 -4.36 3.13
N ALA A 101 7.18 -5.68 3.15
CA ALA A 101 8.34 -6.54 3.03
C ALA A 101 8.32 -7.31 1.71
N GLY A 102 9.45 -7.89 1.31
CA GLY A 102 9.54 -8.78 0.13
C GLY A 102 9.47 -8.07 -1.22
N LEU A 103 9.65 -6.74 -1.25
CA LEU A 103 9.79 -5.94 -2.46
C LEU A 103 11.25 -5.64 -2.81
N ASP A 104 12.20 -6.27 -2.13
CA ASP A 104 13.63 -6.14 -2.38
C ASP A 104 14.23 -7.49 -2.77
N ASN A 105 15.36 -7.44 -3.48
CA ASN A 105 16.18 -8.61 -3.79
C ASN A 105 17.45 -8.66 -2.91
N GLY A 106 17.42 -8.01 -1.74
CA GLY A 106 18.57 -7.83 -0.87
C GLY A 106 19.59 -6.76 -1.29
N LYS A 107 19.43 -6.10 -2.45
CA LYS A 107 20.33 -5.01 -2.91
C LYS A 107 19.60 -3.75 -3.36
N HIS A 108 18.46 -3.91 -4.03
CA HIS A 108 17.64 -2.82 -4.55
C HIS A 108 16.17 -3.11 -4.30
N THR A 109 15.40 -2.06 -4.09
CA THR A 109 13.93 -2.13 -4.08
C THR A 109 13.41 -2.31 -5.51
N LEU A 110 12.25 -2.95 -5.65
CA LEU A 110 11.57 -3.09 -6.94
C LEU A 110 11.33 -1.75 -7.64
N GLN A 111 11.08 -0.68 -6.87
CA GLN A 111 10.87 0.66 -7.44
C GLN A 111 12.12 1.24 -8.09
N GLU A 112 13.28 1.10 -7.44
CA GLU A 112 14.56 1.55 -7.99
C GLU A 112 14.86 0.83 -9.31
N ILE A 113 14.69 -0.49 -9.34
CA ILE A 113 14.92 -1.31 -10.53
C ILE A 113 13.99 -0.89 -11.68
N LEU A 114 12.71 -0.68 -11.39
CA LEU A 114 11.71 -0.43 -12.44
C LEU A 114 11.78 1.00 -13.00
N ARG A 115 12.22 1.98 -12.22
CA ARG A 115 12.36 3.36 -12.70
C ARG A 115 13.58 3.55 -13.61
N ASP A 116 14.62 2.75 -13.42
CA ASP A 116 15.86 2.85 -14.20
C ASP A 116 15.88 1.92 -15.43
N MET A 117 14.82 1.15 -15.65
CA MET A 117 14.69 0.26 -16.81
C MET A 117 14.65 1.07 -18.11
N ARG A 118 15.63 0.80 -18.97
CA ARG A 118 15.64 1.25 -20.37
C ARG A 118 15.56 0.02 -21.26
N CYS A 119 14.64 0.04 -22.23
CA CYS A 119 14.61 -0.99 -23.26
C CYS A 119 15.89 -0.87 -24.09
N PRO A 120 16.62 -1.98 -24.32
CA PRO A 120 17.72 -1.97 -25.27
C PRO A 120 17.16 -1.64 -26.67
N GLY A 121 17.71 -0.59 -27.28
CA GLY A 121 17.48 -0.24 -28.68
C GLY A 121 18.43 -0.99 -29.60
#